data_AF-I4EMP4-F1
#
_entry.id   AF-I4EMP4-F1
#
_cell.length_a   1.000
_cell.length_b   1.000
_cell.length_c   1.000
_cell.angle_alpha   90.00
_cell.angle_beta   90.00
_cell.angle_gamma   90.00
#
_symmetry.space_group_name_H-M   'P 1'
#
loop_
_entity.id
_entity.type
_entity.pdbx_description
1 polymer ?
#
loop_
_entity_poly.entity_id
_entity_poly.type
_entity_poly.pdbx_seq_one_letter_code
_entity_poly.pdbx_strand_id
1 'polypeptide(L)'
;MEVVTLDGGRKALRFGACKINLHQNGREFAPGARRPEPGTQRLCLIATSPIPAVVDRLRRAGVEIVDGPVSRMGALGRIGSVYLRDPDGNLIEIGRYVSGG
;
A
#
# COMPACT_ATOMS: atom_id res chain seq x y z
N MET A 1 7.70 -6.78 1.58
CA MET A 1 8.11 -5.37 1.43
C MET A 1 9.28 -5.16 2.37
N GLU A 2 10.30 -4.43 1.94
CA GLU A 2 11.50 -4.16 2.73
C GLU A 2 11.88 -2.69 2.63
N VAL A 3 12.53 -2.17 3.67
CA VAL A 3 13.13 -0.83 3.66
C VAL A 3 14.49 -0.94 2.99
N VAL A 4 14.73 -0.11 1.97
CA VAL A 4 16.03 0.01 1.31
C VAL A 4 16.58 1.43 1.47
N THR A 5 17.91 1.54 1.52
CA THR A 5 18.61 2.83 1.45
C THR A 5 19.20 2.97 0.07
N LEU A 6 18.90 4.07 -0.60
CA LEU A 6 19.37 4.43 -1.92
C LEU A 6 20.48 5.48 -1.81
N ASP A 7 21.09 5.82 -2.95
CA ASP A 7 22.11 6.86 -3.03
C ASP A 7 21.67 8.17 -2.38
N GLY A 8 22.60 8.81 -1.66
CA GLY A 8 22.32 10.03 -0.91
C GLY A 8 21.49 9.81 0.36
N GLY A 9 21.43 8.58 0.89
CA GLY A 9 20.73 8.27 2.14
C GLY A 9 19.20 8.20 2.03
N ARG A 10 18.65 8.29 0.82
CA ARG A 10 17.20 8.26 0.56
C ARG A 10 16.62 6.91 0.96
N LYS A 11 15.42 6.92 1.54
CA LYS A 11 14.70 5.69 1.94
C LYS A 11 13.62 5.35 0.93
N ALA A 12 13.41 4.06 0.71
CA ALA A 12 12.30 3.56 -0.09
C ALA A 12 11.78 2.24 0.47
N LEU A 13 10.52 1.92 0.15
CA LEU A 13 9.93 0.63 0.42
C LEU A 13 9.86 -0.17 -0.88
N ARG A 14 10.63 -1.26 -0.96
CA ARG A 14 10.70 -2.13 -2.15
C ARG A 14 9.75 -3.32 -2.03
N PHE A 15 9.06 -3.65 -3.12
CA PHE A 15 8.15 -4.79 -3.21
C PHE A 15 8.00 -5.26 -4.66
N GLY A 16 8.19 -6.56 -4.90
CA GLY A 16 8.27 -7.09 -6.26
C GLY A 16 9.35 -6.37 -7.06
N ALA A 17 8.99 -5.91 -8.26
CA ALA A 17 9.83 -5.09 -9.14
C ALA A 17 9.61 -3.57 -8.96
N CYS A 18 8.82 -3.16 -7.98
CA CYS A 18 8.45 -1.77 -7.74
C CYS A 18 9.01 -1.25 -6.40
N LYS A 19 8.99 0.07 -6.22
CA LYS A 19 9.26 0.73 -4.95
C LYS A 19 8.42 1.99 -4.77
N ILE A 20 8.22 2.39 -3.52
CA ILE A 20 7.72 3.71 -3.12
C ILE A 20 8.88 4.45 -2.45
N ASN A 21 9.30 5.60 -3.00
CA ASN A 21 10.30 6.45 -2.35
C ASN A 21 9.64 7.22 -1.20
N LEU A 22 10.33 7.31 -0.07
CA LEU A 22 9.86 8.03 1.12
C LEU A 22 10.61 9.36 1.25
N HIS A 23 9.86 10.44 1.23
CA HIS A 23 10.37 11.79 1.51
C HIS A 23 9.70 12.26 2.81
N GLN A 24 10.49 12.76 3.75
CA GLN A 24 9.95 13.33 4.99
C GLN A 24 9.37 14.72 4.67
N ASN A 25 8.19 15.02 5.21
CA ASN A 25 7.53 16.32 5.02
C ASN A 25 8.46 17.47 5.44
N GLY A 26 8.64 18.45 4.55
CA GLY A 26 9.57 19.58 4.70
C GLY A 26 11.04 19.26 4.43
N ARG A 27 11.35 18.03 4.01
CA ARG A 27 12.71 17.56 3.63
C ARG A 27 12.68 16.75 2.33
N GLU A 28 11.85 17.17 1.39
CA GLU A 28 11.68 16.52 0.11
C GLU A 28 12.89 16.74 -0.80
N PHE A 29 13.18 15.74 -1.64
CA PHE A 29 14.19 15.85 -2.68
C PHE A 29 13.58 16.44 -3.96
N ALA A 30 14.34 17.29 -4.66
CA ALA A 30 13.99 17.77 -5.99
C ALA A 30 14.47 16.79 -7.08
N PRO A 31 13.70 16.59 -8.17
CA PRO A 31 12.33 17.09 -8.37
C PRO A 31 11.30 16.30 -7.55
N GLY A 32 10.23 16.97 -7.13
CA GLY A 32 9.14 16.41 -6.33
C GLY A 32 7.75 16.84 -6.80
N ALA A 33 6.72 16.39 -6.09
CA ALA A 33 5.33 16.81 -6.36
C ALA A 33 5.16 18.32 -6.14
N ARG A 34 4.22 18.95 -6.86
CA ARG A 34 3.91 20.38 -6.70
C ARG A 34 3.39 20.75 -5.30
N ARG A 35 2.69 19.81 -4.66
CA ARG A 35 2.15 19.91 -3.30
C ARG A 35 2.37 18.56 -2.60
N PRO A 36 3.55 18.33 -1.99
CA PRO A 36 3.84 17.10 -1.28
C PRO A 36 3.15 17.15 0.09
N GLU A 37 2.02 16.46 0.22
CA GLU A 37 1.24 16.43 1.46
C GLU A 37 1.08 14.98 1.95
N PRO A 38 1.46 14.67 3.22
CA PRO A 38 1.19 13.36 3.83
C PRO A 38 -0.31 13.03 3.83
N GLY A 39 -0.64 11.74 3.79
CA GLY A 39 -2.03 11.27 3.90
C GLY A 39 -2.89 11.43 2.64
N THR A 40 -2.33 11.94 1.53
CA THR A 40 -3.07 12.21 0.29
C THR A 40 -3.11 11.03 -0.69
N GLN A 41 -2.40 9.96 -0.42
CA GLN A 41 -2.25 8.85 -1.36
C GLN A 41 -3.40 7.85 -1.22
N ARG A 42 -3.86 7.32 -2.36
CA ARG A 42 -4.79 6.19 -2.43
C ARG A 42 -4.20 5.13 -3.34
N LEU A 43 -3.75 4.02 -2.75
CA LEU A 43 -2.98 2.99 -3.45
C LEU A 43 -3.71 1.65 -3.38
N CYS A 44 -3.76 0.93 -4.50
CA CYS A 44 -4.20 -0.46 -4.54
C CYS A 44 -3.00 -1.37 -4.82
N LEU A 45 -2.67 -2.24 -3.86
CA LEU A 45 -1.56 -3.18 -3.92
C LEU A 45 -2.08 -4.60 -4.03
N ILE A 46 -1.64 -5.30 -5.08
CA ILE A 46 -2.07 -6.69 -5.32
C ILE A 46 -1.17 -7.65 -4.55
N ALA A 47 -1.78 -8.42 -3.65
CA ALA A 47 -1.13 -9.43 -2.84
C ALA A 47 -1.19 -10.82 -3.49
N THR A 48 -0.13 -11.60 -3.26
CA THR A 48 -0.10 -13.03 -3.59
C THR A 48 -0.80 -13.91 -2.55
N SER A 49 -1.06 -13.38 -1.35
CA SER A 49 -1.76 -14.09 -0.27
C SER A 49 -3.28 -13.95 -0.40
N PRO A 50 -4.08 -15.00 -0.11
CA PRO A 50 -5.53 -14.92 0.00
C PRO A 50 -5.99 -13.82 0.95
N ILE A 51 -7.11 -13.14 0.63
CA ILE A 51 -7.66 -12.05 1.46
C ILE A 51 -7.92 -12.47 2.91
N PRO A 52 -8.45 -13.67 3.23
CA PRO A 52 -8.57 -14.11 4.62
C PRO A 52 -7.24 -14.12 5.38
N ALA A 53 -6.17 -14.61 4.75
CA ALA A 53 -4.84 -14.62 5.37
C ALA A 53 -4.27 -13.20 5.56
N VAL A 54 -4.60 -12.26 4.66
CA VAL A 54 -4.26 -10.84 4.82
C VAL A 54 -4.98 -10.25 6.03
N VAL A 55 -6.30 -10.46 6.14
CA VAL A 55 -7.12 -9.99 7.27
C VAL A 55 -6.55 -10.48 8.60
N ASP A 56 -6.27 -11.77 8.70
CA ASP A 56 -5.76 -12.37 9.94
C ASP A 56 -4.40 -11.80 10.32
N ARG A 57 -3.53 -11.55 9.34
CA ARG A 57 -2.23 -10.92 9.57
C ARG A 57 -2.38 -9.48 10.04
N LEU A 58 -3.29 -8.70 9.45
CA LEU A 58 -3.56 -7.32 9.86
C LEU A 58 -4.07 -7.26 11.31
N ARG A 59 -5.05 -8.10 11.65
CA ARG A 59 -5.60 -8.20 13.01
C ARG A 59 -4.56 -8.58 14.04
N ARG A 60 -3.71 -9.58 13.75
CA ARG A 60 -2.60 -9.97 14.64
C ARG A 60 -1.57 -8.86 14.83
N ALA A 61 -1.41 -7.98 13.84
CA ALA A 61 -0.54 -6.82 13.93
C ALA A 61 -1.19 -5.61 14.61
N GLY A 62 -2.45 -5.71 15.06
CA GLY A 62 -3.19 -4.60 15.64
C GLY A 62 -3.57 -3.50 14.64
N VAL A 63 -3.58 -3.82 13.35
CA VAL A 63 -3.94 -2.86 12.29
C VAL A 63 -5.45 -2.87 12.08
N GLU A 64 -6.05 -1.68 12.17
CA GLU A 64 -7.47 -1.48 11.90
C GLU A 64 -7.78 -1.68 10.41
N ILE A 65 -8.85 -2.43 10.15
CA ILE A 65 -9.42 -2.58 8.80
C ILE A 65 -10.57 -1.58 8.69
N VAL A 66 -10.42 -0.62 7.79
CA VAL A 66 -11.40 0.45 7.53
C VAL A 66 -12.64 -0.08 6.81
N ASP A 67 -12.44 -0.99 5.86
CA ASP A 67 -13.51 -1.64 5.09
C ASP A 67 -13.01 -2.99 4.54
N GLY A 68 -13.91 -3.92 4.30
CA GLY A 68 -13.64 -5.24 3.76
C GLY A 68 -13.61 -6.39 4.78
N PRO A 69 -13.52 -7.66 4.32
CA PRO A 69 -13.38 -8.07 2.92
C PRO A 69 -14.59 -7.74 2.03
N VAL A 70 -14.33 -7.11 0.88
CA VAL A 70 -15.36 -6.73 -0.10
C VAL A 70 -14.86 -7.04 -1.51
N SER A 71 -15.78 -7.17 -2.47
CA SER A 71 -15.40 -7.33 -3.87
C SER A 71 -15.32 -5.97 -4.58
N ARG A 72 -14.27 -5.77 -5.38
CA ARG A 72 -13.99 -4.55 -6.15
C ARG A 72 -13.51 -4.89 -7.55
N MET A 73 -13.44 -3.87 -8.42
CA MET A 73 -12.84 -3.99 -9.74
C MET A 73 -11.39 -3.54 -9.70
N GLY A 74 -10.46 -4.47 -9.92
CA GLY A 74 -9.06 -4.18 -10.19
C GLY A 74 -8.85 -3.93 -11.68
N ALA A 75 -7.61 -3.58 -12.04
CA ALA A 75 -7.25 -3.26 -13.42
C ALA A 75 -7.50 -4.40 -14.43
N LEU A 76 -7.41 -5.66 -14.00
CA LEU A 76 -7.53 -6.85 -14.85
C LEU A 76 -8.81 -7.66 -14.59
N GLY A 77 -9.71 -7.19 -13.73
CA GLY A 77 -10.90 -7.94 -13.33
C GLY A 77 -11.24 -7.83 -11.85
N ARG A 78 -12.14 -8.69 -11.37
CA ARG A 78 -12.60 -8.65 -9.97
C ARG A 78 -11.48 -9.03 -9.01
N ILE A 79 -11.40 -8.29 -7.92
CA ILE A 79 -10.52 -8.55 -6.78
C ILE A 79 -11.36 -8.66 -5.50
N GLY A 80 -10.89 -9.45 -4.55
CA GLY A 80 -11.26 -9.28 -3.15
C GLY A 80 -10.32 -8.23 -2.54
N SER A 81 -10.87 -7.33 -1.72
CA SER A 81 -10.15 -6.16 -1.22
C SER A 81 -10.41 -5.94 0.27
N VAL A 82 -9.38 -5.44 0.95
CA VAL A 82 -9.46 -4.89 2.31
C VAL A 82 -8.76 -3.53 2.34
N TYR A 83 -9.28 -2.62 3.16
CA TYR A 83 -8.80 -1.25 3.26
C TYR A 83 -8.25 -0.97 4.65
N LEU A 84 -7.15 -0.22 4.70
CA LEU A 84 -6.53 0.25 5.94
C LEU A 84 -5.96 1.66 5.73
N ARG A 85 -5.60 2.32 6.83
CA ARG A 85 -4.79 3.54 6.80
C ARG A 85 -3.37 3.24 7.22
N ASP A 86 -2.41 3.87 6.55
CA ASP A 86 -1.03 3.92 7.03
C ASP A 86 -0.86 5.02 8.10
N PRO A 87 0.34 5.18 8.71
CA PRO A 87 0.56 6.17 9.77
C PRO A 87 0.29 7.63 9.38
N ASP A 88 0.42 7.98 8.10
CA ASP A 88 0.15 9.34 7.60
C ASP A 88 -1.32 9.51 7.18
N GLY A 89 -2.13 8.44 7.23
CA GLY A 89 -3.55 8.45 6.89
C GLY A 89 -3.85 8.11 5.43
N ASN A 90 -2.85 7.73 4.63
CA ASN A 90 -3.03 7.32 3.24
C ASN A 90 -3.97 6.10 3.20
N LEU A 91 -4.86 6.05 2.21
CA LEU A 91 -5.77 4.92 2.05
C LEU A 91 -5.10 3.81 1.24
N ILE A 92 -4.85 2.68 1.89
CA ILE A 92 -4.23 1.51 1.27
C ILE A 92 -5.29 0.43 1.07
N GLU A 93 -5.47 0.01 -0.17
CA GLU A 93 -6.23 -1.16 -0.55
C GLU A 93 -5.26 -2.33 -0.77
N ILE A 94 -5.46 -3.43 -0.04
CA ILE A 94 -4.79 -4.70 -0.32
C ILE A 94 -5.79 -5.58 -1.06
N GLY A 95 -5.52 -5.81 -2.34
CA GLY A 95 -6.37 -6.57 -3.24
C GLY A 95 -5.77 -7.92 -3.61
N ARG A 96 -6.60 -8.86 -4.04
CA ARG A 96 -6.18 -10.08 -4.72
C ARG A 96 -7.20 -10.46 -5.77
N TYR A 97 -6.72 -10.75 -6.99
CA TYR A 97 -7.57 -11.31 -8.03
C TYR A 97 -8.18 -12.62 -7.56
N VAL A 98 -9.51 -12.68 -7.61
CA VAL A 98 -10.21 -13.96 -7.54
C VAL A 98 -9.84 -14.66 -8.83
N SER A 99 -9.06 -15.74 -8.73
CA SER A 99 -8.86 -16.62 -9.86
C SER A 99 -10.24 -16.95 -10.42
N GLY A 100 -10.47 -16.67 -11.71
CA GLY A 100 -11.55 -17.35 -12.41
C GLY A 100 -11.36 -18.85 -12.17
N GLY A 101 -12.43 -19.55 -11.81
CA GLY A 101 -12.41 -21.00 -11.72
C GLY A 101 -11.95 -21.65 -13.02
#